data_AF-A0A4S2Q4B2-F1
#
_entry.id   AF-A0A4S2Q4B2-F1
#
_cell.length_a   1.000
_cell.length_b   1.000
_cell.length_c   1.000
_cell.angle_alpha   90.00
_cell.angle_beta   90.00
_cell.angle_gamma   90.00
#
_symmetry.space_group_name_H-M   'P 1'
#
loop_
_entity.id
_entity.type
_entity.pdbx_description
1 polymer ?
#
loop_
_entity_poly.entity_id
_entity_poly.type
_entity_poly.pdbx_seq_one_letter_code
_entity_poly.pdbx_strand_id
1 'polypeptide(L)'
;MAKSNHDWAKIKVEFIKSTLSIRDFAEAFNIPLGTLSRKVTKEKWTDERSQVDHKVITKSIEKTIEDRVDELTQFENKNLKAIAYAQDEVLKMLSICEKPNEIKSLTGALLDLQKGYRLALGASTENQATQDVSDFTEWIKELNNEKGTD
;
A
#
# COMPACT_ATOMS: atom_id res chain seq x y z
N MET A 1 -51.43 -11.41 33.27
CA MET A 1 -50.12 -10.80 32.95
C MET A 1 -50.14 -10.38 31.49
N ALA A 2 -50.04 -9.07 31.20
CA ALA A 2 -50.09 -8.54 29.85
C ALA A 2 -48.92 -9.09 29.02
N LYS A 3 -49.21 -9.72 27.87
CA LYS A 3 -48.20 -10.08 26.88
C LYS A 3 -47.62 -8.76 26.34
N SER A 4 -46.46 -8.35 26.88
CA SER A 4 -45.64 -7.35 26.19
C SER A 4 -45.34 -7.90 24.79
N ASN A 5 -45.90 -7.25 23.78
CA ASN A 5 -45.73 -7.60 22.37
C ASN A 5 -44.36 -7.09 21.91
N HIS A 6 -43.30 -7.67 22.48
CA HIS A 6 -41.93 -7.37 22.09
C HIS A 6 -41.77 -7.65 20.60
N ASP A 7 -41.30 -6.66 19.85
CA ASP A 7 -40.84 -6.87 18.47
C ASP A 7 -39.53 -7.66 18.51
N TRP A 8 -39.69 -8.98 18.47
CA TRP A 8 -38.59 -9.91 18.57
C TRP A 8 -37.64 -9.84 17.37
N ALA A 9 -38.11 -9.42 16.19
CA ALA A 9 -37.26 -9.27 15.02
C ALA A 9 -36.30 -8.09 15.22
N LYS A 10 -36.81 -6.95 15.70
CA LYS A 10 -35.97 -5.80 16.05
C LYS A 10 -35.00 -6.13 17.17
N ILE A 11 -35.46 -6.76 18.25
CA ILE A 11 -34.62 -7.16 19.38
C ILE A 11 -33.51 -8.11 18.94
N LYS A 12 -33.79 -9.04 18.04
CA LYS A 12 -32.79 -9.95 17.46
C LYS A 12 -31.68 -9.16 16.73
N VAL A 13 -32.07 -8.22 15.87
CA VAL A 13 -31.12 -7.39 15.12
C VAL A 13 -30.24 -6.58 16.07
N GLU A 14 -30.83 -5.94 17.09
CA GLU A 14 -30.07 -5.19 18.09
C GLU A 14 -29.13 -6.10 18.90
N PHE A 15 -29.60 -7.29 19.28
CA PHE A 15 -28.77 -8.27 19.97
C PHE A 15 -27.58 -8.69 19.11
N ILE A 16 -27.80 -9.07 17.85
CA ILE A 16 -26.75 -9.50 16.92
C ILE A 16 -25.73 -8.39 16.67
N LYS A 17 -26.14 -7.12 16.67
CA LYS A 17 -25.23 -5.97 16.48
C LYS A 17 -24.46 -5.58 17.75
N SER A 18 -24.92 -6.00 18.92
CA SER A 18 -24.33 -5.62 20.21
C SER A 18 -23.23 -6.57 20.65
N THR A 19 -22.30 -6.05 21.46
CA THR A 19 -21.29 -6.85 22.18
C THR A 19 -21.75 -7.28 23.58
N LEU A 20 -22.97 -6.89 23.97
CA LEU A 20 -23.50 -7.13 25.31
C LEU A 20 -23.74 -8.63 25.56
N SER A 21 -23.53 -9.06 26.80
CA SER A 21 -23.95 -10.39 27.24
C SER A 21 -25.48 -10.48 27.24
N ILE A 22 -26.02 -11.71 27.26
CA ILE A 22 -27.49 -11.91 27.32
C ILE A 22 -28.08 -11.24 28.56
N ARG A 23 -27.35 -11.22 29.69
CA ARG A 23 -27.78 -10.57 30.94
C ARG A 23 -27.84 -9.05 30.78
N ASP A 24 -26.75 -8.44 30.34
CA ASP A 24 -26.67 -6.99 30.22
C ASP A 24 -27.63 -6.46 29.16
N PHE A 25 -27.83 -7.22 28.08
CA PHE A 25 -28.81 -6.90 27.05
C PHE A 25 -30.25 -7.02 27.58
N ALA A 26 -30.55 -8.05 28.37
CA ALA A 26 -31.86 -8.21 29.00
C ALA A 26 -32.19 -7.03 29.93
N GLU A 27 -31.22 -6.59 30.72
CA GLU A 27 -31.36 -5.42 31.60
C GLU A 27 -31.55 -4.13 30.79
N ALA A 28 -30.72 -3.89 29.78
CA ALA A 28 -30.79 -2.69 28.92
C ALA A 28 -32.13 -2.55 28.17
N PHE A 29 -32.73 -3.67 27.77
CA PHE A 29 -34.01 -3.69 27.05
C PHE A 29 -35.22 -3.99 27.94
N ASN A 30 -35.02 -4.08 29.26
CA ASN A 30 -36.06 -4.41 30.26
C ASN A 30 -36.84 -5.70 29.92
N ILE A 31 -36.12 -6.72 29.46
CA ILE A 31 -36.67 -8.04 29.11
C ILE A 31 -36.33 -9.02 30.24
N PRO A 32 -37.28 -9.82 30.73
CA PRO A 32 -36.96 -10.88 31.69
C PRO A 32 -35.89 -11.82 31.14
N LEU A 33 -34.77 -11.99 31.87
CA LEU A 33 -33.61 -12.77 31.44
C LEU A 33 -34.00 -14.17 30.93
N GLY A 34 -34.83 -14.90 31.67
CA GLY A 34 -35.27 -16.24 31.29
C GLY A 34 -36.08 -16.30 29.99
N THR A 35 -36.74 -15.19 29.60
CA THR A 35 -37.45 -15.07 28.33
C THR A 35 -36.47 -14.80 27.19
N LEU A 36 -35.55 -13.85 27.38
CA LEU A 36 -34.53 -13.54 26.36
C LEU A 36 -33.62 -14.75 26.12
N SER A 37 -33.09 -15.38 27.18
CA SER A 37 -32.19 -16.53 27.05
C SER A 37 -32.82 -17.68 26.27
N ARG A 38 -34.10 -18.00 26.54
CA ARG A 38 -34.82 -19.04 25.75
C ARG A 38 -34.91 -18.69 24.28
N LYS A 39 -35.14 -17.42 23.95
CA LYS A 39 -35.23 -16.90 22.58
C LYS A 39 -33.87 -17.02 21.88
N VAL A 40 -32.83 -16.47 22.50
CA VAL A 40 -31.44 -16.49 22.03
C VAL A 40 -30.97 -17.92 21.75
N THR A 41 -31.20 -18.85 22.68
CA THR A 41 -30.79 -20.25 22.51
C THR A 41 -31.60 -20.98 21.43
N LYS A 42 -32.93 -20.84 21.45
CA LYS A 42 -33.82 -21.54 20.49
C LYS A 42 -33.53 -21.13 19.05
N GLU A 43 -33.27 -19.85 18.84
CA GLU A 43 -33.06 -19.26 17.52
C GLU A 43 -31.58 -19.03 17.19
N LYS A 44 -30.65 -19.50 18.03
CA LYS A 44 -29.20 -19.46 17.82
C LYS A 44 -28.62 -18.07 17.54
N TRP A 45 -29.11 -17.05 18.24
CA TRP A 45 -28.69 -15.67 17.99
C TRP A 45 -27.21 -15.42 18.29
N THR A 46 -26.61 -16.19 19.20
CA THR A 46 -25.16 -16.14 19.47
C THR A 46 -24.33 -16.63 18.28
N ASP A 47 -24.82 -17.65 17.57
CA ASP A 47 -24.15 -18.19 16.39
C ASP A 47 -24.24 -17.18 15.24
N GLU A 48 -25.41 -16.58 15.05
CA GLU A 48 -25.61 -15.51 14.07
C GLU A 48 -24.75 -14.28 14.38
N ARG A 49 -24.64 -13.87 15.65
CA ARG A 49 -23.73 -12.81 16.09
C ARG A 49 -22.28 -13.13 15.71
N SER A 50 -21.82 -14.33 16.05
CA SER A 50 -20.46 -14.79 15.71
C SER A 50 -20.20 -14.75 14.19
N GLN A 51 -21.17 -15.18 13.37
CA GLN A 51 -21.06 -15.08 11.91
C GLN A 51 -20.98 -13.64 11.41
N VAL A 52 -21.76 -12.73 11.99
CA VAL A 52 -21.69 -11.30 11.66
C VAL A 52 -20.34 -10.72 12.06
N ASP A 53 -19.84 -11.02 13.26
CA ASP A 53 -18.54 -10.56 13.74
C ASP A 53 -17.41 -11.02 12.82
N HIS A 54 -17.41 -12.30 12.43
CA HIS A 54 -16.46 -12.82 11.45
C HIS A 54 -16.53 -12.06 10.12
N LYS A 55 -17.74 -11.81 9.62
CA LYS A 55 -17.93 -11.07 8.36
C LYS A 55 -17.46 -9.62 8.45
N VAL A 56 -17.66 -8.97 9.59
CA VAL A 56 -17.17 -7.61 9.86
C VAL A 56 -15.65 -7.59 9.88
N ILE A 57 -15.02 -8.55 10.58
CA ILE A 57 -13.55 -8.66 10.63
C ILE A 57 -12.98 -8.86 9.23
N THR A 58 -13.51 -9.81 8.44
CA THR A 58 -13.05 -10.06 7.07
C THR A 58 -13.18 -8.81 6.20
N LYS A 59 -14.35 -8.15 6.20
CA LYS A 59 -14.57 -6.93 5.42
C LYS A 59 -13.68 -5.77 5.87
N SER A 60 -13.40 -5.66 7.17
CA SER A 60 -12.51 -4.64 7.71
C SER A 60 -11.08 -4.86 7.21
N ILE A 61 -10.61 -6.11 7.19
CA ILE A 61 -9.30 -6.48 6.65
C ILE A 61 -9.24 -6.18 5.14
N GLU A 62 -10.24 -6.62 4.37
CA GLU A 62 -10.32 -6.35 2.92
C GLU A 62 -10.27 -4.84 2.65
N LYS A 63 -11.08 -4.05 3.35
CA LYS A 63 -11.11 -2.59 3.19
C LYS A 63 -9.78 -1.95 3.56
N THR A 64 -9.14 -2.41 4.64
CA THR A 64 -7.81 -1.92 5.04
C THR A 64 -6.74 -2.22 3.99
N ILE A 65 -6.83 -3.39 3.34
CA ILE A 65 -5.89 -3.75 2.26
C ILE A 65 -6.13 -2.85 1.04
N GLU A 66 -7.38 -2.65 0.63
CA GLU A 66 -7.74 -1.74 -0.47
C GLU A 66 -7.22 -0.32 -0.21
N ASP A 67 -7.50 0.24 0.96
CA ASP A 67 -7.07 1.59 1.32
C ASP A 67 -5.53 1.73 1.28
N ARG A 68 -4.80 0.72 1.74
CA ARG A 68 -3.33 0.70 1.66
C ARG A 68 -2.80 0.59 0.24
N VAL A 69 -3.44 -0.20 -0.62
CA VAL A 69 -3.07 -0.31 -2.04
C VAL A 69 -3.30 1.03 -2.74
N ASP A 70 -4.41 1.70 -2.45
CA ASP A 70 -4.73 3.02 -2.99
C ASP A 70 -3.72 4.07 -2.51
N GLU A 71 -3.41 4.11 -1.22
CA GLU A 71 -2.39 5.00 -0.64
C GLU A 71 -1.02 4.78 -1.28
N LEU A 72 -0.58 3.53 -1.40
CA LEU A 72 0.70 3.17 -2.03
C LEU A 72 0.72 3.62 -3.49
N THR A 73 -0.34 3.33 -4.24
CA THR A 73 -0.45 3.72 -5.66
C THR A 73 -0.40 5.25 -5.82
N GLN A 74 -1.08 5.99 -4.95
CA GLN A 74 -1.03 7.45 -4.96
C GLN A 74 0.35 7.99 -4.60
N PHE A 75 1.01 7.38 -3.62
CA PHE A 75 2.37 7.75 -3.20
C PHE A 75 3.37 7.52 -4.34
N GLU A 76 3.33 6.36 -4.98
CA GLU A 76 4.19 6.06 -6.13
C GLU A 76 3.94 7.02 -7.30
N ASN A 77 2.68 7.30 -7.62
CA ASN A 77 2.33 8.27 -8.66
C ASN A 77 2.85 9.68 -8.35
N LYS A 78 2.83 10.11 -7.08
CA LYS A 78 3.42 11.40 -6.66
C LYS A 78 4.94 11.38 -6.80
N ASN A 79 5.60 10.29 -6.42
CA ASN A 79 7.05 10.13 -6.57
C ASN A 79 7.47 10.16 -8.04
N LEU A 80 6.77 9.44 -8.92
CA LEU A 80 7.05 9.45 -10.36
C LEU A 80 6.93 10.87 -10.94
N LYS A 81 5.91 11.64 -10.54
CA LYS A 81 5.76 13.05 -10.95
C LYS A 81 6.89 13.93 -10.42
N ALA A 82 7.30 13.74 -9.17
CA ALA A 82 8.40 14.49 -8.57
C ALA A 82 9.74 14.19 -9.26
N ILE A 83 10.00 12.91 -9.58
CA ILE A 83 11.19 12.49 -10.33
C ILE A 83 11.17 13.09 -11.74
N ALA A 84 10.05 13.01 -12.46
CA ALA A 84 9.92 13.61 -13.79
C ALA A 84 10.17 15.12 -13.77
N TYR A 85 9.58 15.83 -12.80
CA TYR A 85 9.83 17.27 -12.61
C TYR A 85 11.31 17.57 -12.34
N ALA A 86 11.95 16.80 -11.45
CA ALA A 86 13.37 16.97 -11.16
C ALA A 86 14.25 16.70 -12.40
N GLN A 87 13.90 15.71 -13.22
CA GLN A 87 14.60 15.44 -14.49
C GLN A 87 14.49 16.63 -15.45
N ASP A 88 13.30 17.21 -15.60
CA ASP A 88 13.09 18.39 -16.45
C ASP A 88 13.92 19.58 -15.97
N GLU A 89 13.99 19.83 -14.67
CA GLU A 89 14.83 20.91 -14.11
C GLU A 89 16.32 20.65 -14.33
N VAL A 90 16.79 19.42 -14.14
CA VAL A 90 18.18 19.03 -14.42
C VAL A 90 18.51 19.21 -15.91
N LEU A 91 17.61 18.85 -16.81
CA LEU A 91 17.77 19.05 -18.26
C LEU A 91 17.84 20.55 -18.62
N LYS A 92 17.01 21.39 -18.02
CA LYS A 92 17.09 22.85 -18.19
C LYS A 92 18.44 23.38 -17.74
N MET A 93 18.94 22.95 -16.58
CA MET A 93 20.27 23.34 -16.08
C MET A 93 21.40 22.86 -16.99
N LEU A 94 21.32 21.64 -17.52
CA LEU A 94 22.29 21.10 -18.48
C LEU A 94 22.34 21.95 -19.76
N SER A 95 21.21 22.46 -20.23
CA SER A 95 21.14 23.23 -21.49
C SER A 95 21.88 24.57 -21.45
N ILE A 96 22.15 25.11 -20.26
CA ILE A 96 22.81 26.41 -20.06
C ILE A 96 24.17 26.27 -19.36
N CYS A 97 24.61 25.04 -19.09
CA CYS A 97 25.82 24.76 -18.32
C CYS A 97 27.07 24.79 -19.21
N GLU A 98 28.04 25.62 -18.87
CA GLU A 98 29.29 25.77 -19.65
C GLU A 98 30.48 25.02 -19.05
N LYS A 99 30.47 24.73 -17.74
CA LYS A 99 31.63 24.14 -17.06
C LYS A 99 31.56 22.61 -17.08
N PRO A 100 32.61 21.91 -17.55
CA PRO A 100 32.63 20.45 -17.61
C PRO A 100 32.31 19.73 -16.28
N ASN A 101 32.77 20.28 -15.15
CA ASN A 101 32.49 19.69 -13.83
C ASN A 101 31.00 19.80 -13.45
N GLU A 102 30.34 20.89 -13.82
CA GLU A 102 28.91 21.09 -13.57
C GLU A 102 28.07 20.16 -14.48
N ILE A 103 28.48 19.96 -15.74
CA ILE A 103 27.88 18.98 -16.66
C ILE A 103 27.96 17.56 -16.07
N LYS A 104 29.14 17.18 -15.55
CA LYS A 104 29.34 15.86 -14.92
C LYS A 104 28.43 15.65 -13.71
N SER A 105 28.32 16.66 -12.84
CA SER A 105 27.45 16.60 -11.67
C SER A 105 25.96 16.48 -12.05
N LEU A 106 25.50 17.29 -13.01
CA LEU A 106 24.11 17.26 -13.46
C LEU A 106 23.75 15.95 -14.19
N THR A 107 24.65 15.42 -15.01
CA THR A 107 24.46 14.13 -15.68
C THR A 107 24.41 12.97 -14.67
N GLY A 108 25.21 13.04 -13.61
CA GLY A 108 25.15 12.08 -12.49
C GLY A 108 23.79 12.12 -11.78
N ALA A 109 23.29 13.32 -11.46
CA ALA A 109 21.96 13.49 -10.87
C ALA A 109 20.84 12.94 -11.77
N LEU A 110 20.94 13.16 -13.09
CA LEU A 110 19.98 12.62 -14.05
C LEU A 110 19.97 11.08 -14.08
N LEU A 111 21.14 10.44 -14.02
CA LEU A 111 21.26 8.98 -13.94
C LEU A 111 20.65 8.42 -12.66
N ASP A 112 20.86 9.07 -11.52
CA ASP A 112 20.31 8.61 -10.24
C ASP A 112 18.78 8.78 -10.19
N LEU A 113 18.24 9.87 -10.73
CA LEU A 113 16.79 10.04 -10.93
C LEU A 113 16.21 8.96 -11.85
N GLN A 114 16.90 8.63 -12.95
CA GLN A 114 16.47 7.58 -13.88
C GLN A 114 16.46 6.19 -13.21
N LYS A 115 17.44 5.87 -12.37
CA LYS A 115 17.45 4.63 -11.57
C LYS A 115 16.25 4.60 -10.61
N GLY A 116 15.97 5.70 -9.91
CA GLY A 116 14.81 5.82 -9.02
C GLY A 116 13.49 5.64 -9.76
N TYR A 117 13.35 6.24 -10.95
CA TYR A 117 12.17 6.09 -11.80
C TYR A 117 11.94 4.65 -12.25
N ARG A 118 13.01 3.93 -12.64
CA ARG A 118 12.94 2.51 -13.01
C ARG A 118 12.52 1.62 -11.84
N LEU A 119 13.07 1.86 -10.64
CA LEU A 119 12.68 1.12 -9.43
C LEU A 119 11.22 1.30 -9.08
N ALA A 120 10.73 2.54 -9.11
CA ALA A 120 9.33 2.86 -8.79
C ALA A 120 8.34 2.18 -9.77
N LEU A 121 8.77 1.92 -11.01
CA LEU A 121 7.98 1.19 -12.01
C LEU A 121 8.15 -0.34 -11.95
N GLY A 122 8.97 -0.86 -11.02
CA GLY A 122 9.28 -2.29 -10.93
C GLY A 122 10.18 -2.80 -12.06
N ALA A 123 10.86 -1.91 -12.78
CA ALA A 123 11.84 -2.26 -13.80
C ALA A 123 13.23 -2.48 -13.18
N SER A 124 14.03 -3.39 -13.76
CA SER A 124 15.41 -3.61 -13.31
C SER A 124 16.24 -2.33 -13.42
N THR A 125 17.06 -2.09 -12.40
CA THR A 125 18.07 -1.00 -12.37
C THR A 125 19.41 -1.39 -12.94
N GLU A 126 19.61 -2.66 -13.28
CA GLU A 126 20.84 -3.10 -13.93
C GLU A 126 20.93 -2.47 -15.32
N ASN A 127 21.79 -1.46 -15.46
CA ASN A 127 22.29 -1.08 -16.75
C ASN A 127 23.11 -2.26 -17.28
N GLN A 128 22.55 -3.05 -18.21
CA GLN A 128 23.34 -3.99 -19.03
C GLN A 128 24.33 -3.27 -19.99
N ALA A 129 24.63 -1.99 -19.75
CA ALA A 129 25.44 -1.12 -20.62
C ALA A 129 26.52 -0.32 -19.87
N THR A 130 26.93 -0.75 -18.69
CA THR A 130 28.25 -0.35 -18.16
C THR A 130 29.06 -1.62 -17.97
N GLN A 131 29.63 -2.12 -19.07
CA GLN A 131 30.92 -2.79 -18.93
C GLN A 131 31.85 -1.80 -18.22
N ASP A 132 32.59 -2.33 -17.25
CA ASP A 132 33.39 -1.57 -16.29
C ASP A 132 34.37 -0.61 -16.99
N VAL A 133 34.79 0.45 -16.30
CA VAL A 133 35.81 1.41 -16.78
C VAL A 133 37.17 0.73 -17.07
N SER A 134 37.32 -0.56 -16.72
CA SER A 134 38.39 -1.43 -17.18
C SER A 134 38.52 -1.45 -18.70
N ASP A 135 37.40 -1.44 -19.43
CA ASP A 135 37.39 -1.62 -20.89
C ASP A 135 37.97 -0.41 -21.61
N PHE A 136 37.85 0.80 -21.06
CA PHE A 136 38.49 1.99 -21.63
C PHE A 136 40.01 1.97 -21.44
N THR A 137 40.48 1.46 -20.30
CA THR A 137 41.92 1.35 -20.01
C THR A 137 42.56 0.26 -20.86
N GLU A 138 41.83 -0.81 -21.13
CA GLU A 138 42.23 -1.89 -22.03
C GLU A 138 42.25 -1.42 -23.49
N TRP A 139 41.21 -0.69 -23.93
CA TRP A 139 41.16 -0.07 -25.25
C TRP A 139 42.28 0.94 -25.52
N ILE A 140 42.65 1.78 -24.53
CA ILE A 140 43.80 2.70 -24.63
C ILE A 140 45.13 1.93 -24.72
N LYS A 141 45.25 0.77 -24.05
CA LYS A 141 46.45 -0.08 -24.16
C LYS A 141 46.55 -0.75 -25.52
N GLU A 142 45.43 -1.22 -26.07
CA GLU A 142 45.37 -1.81 -27.41
C GLU A 142 45.75 -0.80 -28.50
N LEU A 143 45.21 0.42 -28.45
CA LEU A 143 45.56 1.50 -29.40
C LEU A 143 47.03 1.95 -29.36
N ASN A 144 47.68 1.84 -28.20
CA ASN A 144 49.09 2.18 -28.06
C ASN A 144 50.02 1.01 -28.46
N ASN A 145 49.55 -0.24 -28.39
CA ASN A 145 50.31 -1.40 -28.86
C ASN A 145 50.31 -1.54 -30.39
N GLU A 146 49.26 -1.10 -31.09
CA GLU A 146 49.21 -1.13 -32.57
C GLU A 146 50.15 -0.12 -33.24
N LYS A 147 50.60 0.91 -32.52
CA LYS A 147 51.58 1.92 -33.02
C LYS A 147 53.05 1.54 -32.76
N GLY A 148 53.30 0.35 -32.24
CA GLY A 148 54.64 -0.12 -31.82
C GLY A 148 55.12 -1.37 -32.55
N THR A 149 54.92 -1.45 -33.86
CA THR A 149 55.63 -2.40 -34.72
C THR A 149 56.11 -1.67 -35.98
N ASP A 150 57.25 -0.98 -35.84
CA ASP A 150 58.22 -0.80 -36.93
C ASP A 150 59.21 -1.97 -36.91
#